data_AF-A0A381PRU5-F1
#
_entry.id   AF-A0A381PRU5-F1
#
_cell.length_a   1.000
_cell.length_b   1.000
_cell.length_c   1.000
_cell.angle_alpha   90.00
_cell.angle_beta   90.00
_cell.angle_gamma   90.00
#
_symmetry.space_group_name_H-M   'P 1'
#
loop_
_entity.id
_entity.type
_entity.pdbx_description
1 polymer ?
#
loop_
_entity_poly.entity_id
_entity_poly.type
_entity_poly.pdbx_seq_one_letter_code
_entity_poly.pdbx_strand_id
1 'polypeptide(L)'
;VVRADALRDHPQNIRGITMVFDAPRGSISTADGEIVAETVTVSGARPRLRQYPYGSLYAHLVGFISAEHGGGGLERSHNDFLAGDDLGVRIQDKRDFFVDRARTGQIKLSVRHDVQLVARAALAGHQGAAVVINPANGAVLAMWSAPHFNPNHLSSHDLVSVADDFVALKSDAEGPLVNRADAQLAEVNAIFTLVTAATAIEVGLSDFVAPQSDTVPTQAIKNDGNITCGGDMASLFITYCRTGWATIGLKLGGANLRAISERFGLTESISTDLGNQLDGLLQSGEEPLSAPHVAAGIGVKLSPLHVAHLLATVGNDGQRIRPHVVDQVQGHDGSVIRDFTPNNLGQVIAPDTALTLRRMLAENVERGNAQGLALKNVEVGGILASGFAEQPHVWAVALAPVTQPELAIAVLLEGDELSDPHAAETVVASITRSIIEAVLRLPSPNVEGTQ
;
A
#
# COMPACT_ATOMS: atom_id res chain seq x y z
N VAL A 1 -16.00 20.54 25.26
CA VAL A 1 -15.38 20.93 23.97
C VAL A 1 -14.11 20.14 23.67
N VAL A 2 -13.26 19.85 24.66
CA VAL A 2 -11.94 19.16 24.52
C VAL A 2 -11.98 17.69 23.99
N ARG A 3 -13.15 17.11 23.73
CA ARG A 3 -13.31 15.78 23.13
C ARG A 3 -14.29 15.76 21.95
N ALA A 4 -14.69 16.93 21.45
CA ALA A 4 -15.69 17.02 20.38
C ALA A 4 -15.18 16.40 19.08
N ASP A 5 -13.94 16.70 18.69
CA ASP A 5 -13.32 16.15 17.48
C ASP A 5 -13.08 14.64 17.61
N ALA A 6 -12.51 14.18 18.72
CA ALA A 6 -12.29 12.76 18.98
C ALA A 6 -13.58 11.92 19.03
N LEU A 7 -14.70 12.51 19.48
CA LEU A 7 -16.00 11.86 19.43
C LEU A 7 -16.59 11.92 18.02
N ARG A 8 -16.49 13.05 17.30
CA ARG A 8 -16.91 13.21 15.89
C ARG A 8 -16.26 12.18 14.98
N ASP A 9 -14.96 11.96 15.12
CA ASP A 9 -14.16 11.17 14.20
C ASP A 9 -14.14 9.66 14.57
N HIS A 10 -14.79 9.29 15.68
CA HIS A 10 -14.82 7.92 16.22
C HIS A 10 -15.51 6.92 15.26
N PRO A 11 -14.96 5.68 15.08
CA PRO A 11 -15.51 4.61 14.22
C PRO A 11 -17.00 4.29 14.36
N GLN A 12 -17.53 4.45 15.57
CA GLN A 12 -18.92 4.14 15.90
C GLN A 12 -19.80 5.40 15.98
N ASN A 13 -19.25 6.59 15.72
CA ASN A 13 -20.04 7.81 15.76
C ASN A 13 -20.81 8.02 14.46
N ILE A 14 -22.04 7.51 14.46
CA ILE A 14 -23.02 7.74 13.40
C ILE A 14 -23.66 9.15 13.45
N ARG A 15 -23.43 9.97 14.48
CA ARG A 15 -24.05 11.32 14.61
C ARG A 15 -23.33 12.40 13.81
N GLY A 16 -22.00 12.32 13.70
CA GLY A 16 -21.23 13.18 12.78
C GLY A 16 -21.51 12.82 11.32
N ILE A 17 -21.81 11.54 11.10
CA ILE A 17 -22.38 10.98 9.88
C ILE A 17 -23.93 10.99 9.96
N THR A 18 -24.53 12.08 10.42
CA THR A 18 -25.90 12.38 9.96
C THR A 18 -25.76 12.92 8.53
N MET A 19 -25.22 12.08 7.64
CA MET A 19 -25.23 12.30 6.21
C MET A 19 -26.67 12.59 5.87
N VAL A 20 -26.95 13.77 5.34
CA VAL A 20 -28.11 13.88 4.49
C VAL A 20 -27.75 13.01 3.29
N PHE A 21 -28.12 11.73 3.34
CA PHE A 21 -27.85 10.73 2.30
C PHE A 21 -28.38 11.19 0.92
N ASP A 22 -29.31 12.14 0.97
CA ASP A 22 -29.95 12.83 -0.14
C ASP A 22 -29.40 14.27 -0.37
N ALA A 23 -28.26 14.61 0.22
CA ALA A 23 -27.58 15.88 -0.03
C ALA A 23 -26.65 15.79 -1.23
N PRO A 24 -26.38 16.94 -1.87
CA PRO A 24 -25.31 17.04 -2.84
C PRO A 24 -23.98 16.63 -2.21
N ARG A 25 -23.17 15.89 -2.96
CA ARG A 25 -21.85 15.46 -2.54
C ARG A 25 -20.91 15.49 -3.73
N GLY A 26 -19.69 15.95 -3.51
CA GLY A 26 -18.74 16.15 -4.61
C GLY A 26 -18.26 14.84 -5.21
N SER A 27 -17.79 14.91 -6.45
CA SER A 27 -17.27 13.77 -7.19
C SER A 27 -15.89 13.34 -6.68
N ILE A 28 -15.55 12.09 -6.93
CA ILE A 28 -14.19 11.56 -6.81
C ILE A 28 -13.79 11.08 -8.21
N SER A 29 -12.61 11.50 -8.68
CA SER A 29 -12.09 11.15 -10.02
C SER A 29 -10.66 10.64 -9.96
N THR A 30 -10.28 9.77 -10.90
CA THR A 30 -8.91 9.29 -11.05
C THR A 30 -7.99 10.36 -11.65
N ALA A 31 -6.68 10.11 -11.61
CA ALA A 31 -5.68 11.00 -12.18
C ALA A 31 -5.90 11.22 -13.70
N ASP A 32 -6.37 10.19 -14.40
CA ASP A 32 -6.72 10.17 -15.83
C ASP A 32 -8.18 10.61 -16.13
N GLY A 33 -8.92 11.07 -15.11
CA GLY A 33 -10.19 11.81 -15.29
C GLY A 33 -11.46 10.98 -15.22
N GLU A 34 -11.40 9.69 -14.89
CA GLU A 34 -12.58 8.86 -14.75
C GLU A 34 -13.29 9.13 -13.42
N ILE A 35 -14.61 9.32 -13.46
CA ILE A 35 -15.42 9.59 -12.27
C ILE A 35 -15.73 8.25 -11.59
N VAL A 36 -15.24 8.08 -10.36
CA VAL A 36 -15.36 6.82 -9.60
C VAL A 36 -16.40 6.88 -8.49
N ALA A 37 -16.81 8.08 -8.09
CA ALA A 37 -17.95 8.29 -7.21
C ALA A 37 -18.62 9.63 -7.54
N GLU A 38 -19.94 9.63 -7.65
CA GLU A 38 -20.73 10.82 -7.94
C GLU A 38 -22.12 10.76 -7.33
N THR A 39 -22.78 11.90 -7.23
CA THR A 39 -24.18 11.98 -6.81
C THR A 39 -25.07 12.20 -8.03
N VAL A 40 -25.95 11.26 -8.31
CA VAL A 40 -26.90 11.34 -9.42
C VAL A 40 -28.31 11.67 -8.92
N THR A 41 -29.15 12.16 -9.83
CA THR A 41 -30.56 12.41 -9.55
C THR A 41 -31.39 11.16 -9.85
N VAL A 42 -32.24 10.75 -8.91
CA VAL A 42 -33.17 9.61 -9.06
C VAL A 42 -34.60 10.05 -8.75
N SER A 43 -35.58 9.28 -9.22
CA SER A 43 -36.98 9.51 -8.89
C SER A 43 -37.31 9.00 -7.48
N GLY A 44 -38.09 9.76 -6.70
CA GLY A 44 -38.61 9.30 -5.41
C GLY A 44 -38.57 10.37 -4.33
N ALA A 45 -38.82 9.98 -3.08
CA ALA A 45 -38.80 10.88 -1.93
C ALA A 45 -37.38 11.38 -1.58
N ARG A 46 -36.35 10.69 -2.06
CA ARG A 46 -34.93 11.04 -1.92
C ARG A 46 -34.33 11.22 -3.32
N PRO A 47 -34.38 12.42 -3.92
CA PRO A 47 -34.00 12.63 -5.31
C PRO A 47 -32.50 12.47 -5.60
N ARG A 48 -31.63 12.28 -4.62
CA ARG A 48 -30.19 12.14 -4.80
C ARG A 48 -29.69 10.79 -4.30
N LEU A 49 -28.87 10.14 -5.12
CA LEU A 49 -28.27 8.84 -4.84
C LEU A 49 -26.78 8.91 -5.11
N ARG A 50 -25.97 8.38 -4.19
CA ARG A 50 -24.54 8.20 -4.41
C ARG A 50 -24.30 6.96 -5.27
N GLN A 51 -23.60 7.12 -6.39
CA GLN A 51 -23.25 6.06 -7.31
C GLN A 51 -21.74 5.90 -7.45
N TYR A 52 -21.34 4.66 -7.69
CA TYR A 52 -19.96 4.25 -7.93
C TYR A 52 -19.94 3.54 -9.30
N PRO A 53 -19.67 4.26 -10.40
CA PRO A 53 -19.86 3.75 -11.77
C PRO A 53 -19.10 2.45 -12.07
N TYR A 54 -17.95 2.24 -11.42
CA TYR A 54 -17.10 1.07 -11.61
C TYR A 54 -17.34 -0.05 -10.59
N GLY A 55 -18.42 0.01 -9.81
CA GLY A 55 -18.78 -1.00 -8.83
C GLY A 55 -17.64 -1.25 -7.83
N SER A 56 -17.13 -2.49 -7.80
CA SER A 56 -16.11 -2.91 -6.84
C SER A 56 -14.69 -2.40 -7.12
N LEU A 57 -14.41 -1.83 -8.29
CA LEU A 57 -13.03 -1.52 -8.74
C LEU A 57 -12.27 -0.58 -7.78
N TYR A 58 -13.00 0.33 -7.11
CA TYR A 58 -12.45 1.31 -6.17
C TYR A 58 -13.00 1.17 -4.76
N ALA A 59 -13.66 0.05 -4.45
CA ALA A 59 -14.44 -0.09 -3.22
C ALA A 59 -13.63 0.16 -1.94
N HIS A 60 -12.39 -0.34 -1.88
CA HIS A 60 -11.53 -0.17 -0.71
C HIS A 60 -10.88 1.20 -0.60
N LEU A 61 -10.64 1.87 -1.73
CA LEU A 61 -10.10 3.24 -1.77
C LEU A 61 -11.18 4.25 -1.43
N VAL A 62 -12.24 4.28 -2.24
CA VAL A 62 -13.33 5.22 -2.11
C VAL A 62 -14.17 4.90 -0.88
N GLY A 63 -14.43 3.63 -0.62
CA GLY A 63 -15.35 3.20 0.43
C GLY A 63 -16.80 3.26 -0.02
N PHE A 64 -17.68 3.59 0.93
CA PHE A 64 -19.12 3.70 0.73
C PHE A 64 -19.70 4.76 1.67
N ILE A 65 -20.95 5.15 1.42
CA ILE A 65 -21.77 5.90 2.36
C ILE A 65 -23.05 5.11 2.64
N SER A 66 -23.47 5.02 3.89
CA SER A 66 -24.63 4.27 4.32
C SER A 66 -25.39 5.06 5.37
N ALA A 67 -26.71 5.16 5.19
CA ALA A 67 -27.57 5.85 6.15
C ALA A 67 -27.55 5.20 7.55
N GLU A 68 -27.31 3.88 7.63
CA GLU A 68 -27.36 3.12 8.88
C GLU A 68 -25.98 2.69 9.38
N HIS A 69 -25.00 2.53 8.47
CA HIS A 69 -23.68 1.97 8.79
C HIS A 69 -22.51 2.96 8.66
N GLY A 70 -22.80 4.24 8.42
CA GLY A 70 -21.76 5.28 8.34
C GLY A 70 -21.07 5.30 6.99
N GLY A 71 -19.74 5.44 6.96
CA GLY A 71 -18.97 5.40 5.71
C GLY A 71 -17.62 4.73 5.87
N GLY A 72 -17.01 4.38 4.74
CA GLY A 72 -15.66 3.81 4.66
C GLY A 72 -14.75 4.63 3.74
N GLY A 73 -13.46 4.30 3.71
CA GLY A 73 -12.48 4.87 2.78
C GLY A 73 -12.47 6.40 2.72
N LEU A 74 -12.21 6.94 1.53
CA LEU A 74 -12.20 8.38 1.24
C LEU A 74 -13.55 9.06 1.48
N GLU A 75 -14.67 8.35 1.29
CA GLU A 75 -16.00 8.86 1.60
C GLU A 75 -16.10 9.25 3.08
N ARG A 76 -15.45 8.51 3.96
CA ARG A 76 -15.41 8.86 5.38
C ARG A 76 -14.29 9.84 5.70
N SER A 77 -13.07 9.59 5.23
CA SER A 77 -11.89 10.38 5.63
C SER A 77 -11.95 11.83 5.13
N HIS A 78 -12.62 12.06 4.00
CA HIS A 78 -12.80 13.37 3.40
C HIS A 78 -14.27 13.83 3.41
N ASN A 79 -15.07 13.34 4.36
CA ASN A 79 -16.50 13.67 4.43
C ASN A 79 -16.75 15.18 4.45
N ASP A 80 -16.06 15.93 5.31
CA ASP A 80 -16.27 17.37 5.48
C ASP A 80 -16.06 18.14 4.17
N PHE A 81 -15.12 17.66 3.35
CA PHE A 81 -14.83 18.26 2.07
C PHE A 81 -15.86 17.87 0.99
N LEU A 82 -16.15 16.58 0.88
CA LEU A 82 -17.13 16.04 -0.08
C LEU A 82 -18.56 16.57 0.19
N ALA A 83 -18.91 16.79 1.46
CA ALA A 83 -20.18 17.35 1.89
C ALA A 83 -20.24 18.89 1.81
N GLY A 84 -19.10 19.56 1.69
CA GLY A 84 -19.04 21.04 1.61
C GLY A 84 -19.02 21.78 2.94
N ASP A 85 -18.78 21.08 4.04
CA ASP A 85 -18.71 21.63 5.38
C ASP A 85 -17.35 22.28 5.69
N ASP A 86 -16.30 21.95 4.92
CA ASP A 86 -14.95 22.49 5.05
C ASP A 86 -14.89 24.01 4.79
N LEU A 87 -14.19 24.74 5.65
CA LEU A 87 -14.07 26.20 5.57
C LEU A 87 -13.34 26.68 4.31
N GLY A 88 -12.38 25.92 3.76
CA GLY A 88 -11.67 26.25 2.53
C GLY A 88 -12.62 26.29 1.32
N VAL A 89 -13.54 25.31 1.25
CA VAL A 89 -14.64 25.28 0.26
C VAL A 89 -15.59 26.47 0.46
N ARG A 90 -15.83 26.87 1.71
CA ARG A 90 -16.76 27.97 2.04
C ARG A 90 -16.19 29.37 1.80
N ILE A 91 -14.87 29.56 1.85
CA ILE A 91 -14.19 30.87 1.81
C ILE A 91 -13.84 31.35 0.40
N GLN A 92 -13.69 30.45 -0.59
CA GLN A 92 -13.38 30.85 -1.97
C GLN A 92 -14.47 31.72 -2.61
N ASP A 93 -15.72 31.61 -2.15
CA ASP A 93 -16.85 32.39 -2.66
C ASP A 93 -17.12 33.68 -1.86
N LYS A 94 -16.27 34.72 -2.06
CA LYS A 94 -16.52 36.07 -1.53
C LYS A 94 -17.62 36.85 -2.27
N ARG A 95 -18.29 36.27 -3.27
CA ARG A 95 -19.26 36.97 -4.13
C ARG A 95 -20.71 36.49 -4.05
N ASP A 96 -21.02 35.34 -3.43
CA ASP A 96 -22.39 34.82 -3.41
C ASP A 96 -22.80 34.25 -2.04
N PHE A 97 -23.01 35.13 -1.06
CA PHE A 97 -23.74 34.78 0.16
C PHE A 97 -25.25 34.52 -0.07
N PHE A 98 -25.76 34.71 -1.30
CA PHE A 98 -27.19 34.70 -1.63
C PHE A 98 -27.63 33.62 -2.65
N VAL A 99 -26.72 32.75 -3.11
CA VAL A 99 -27.06 31.65 -4.04
C VAL A 99 -26.85 30.30 -3.34
N ASP A 100 -27.96 29.56 -3.20
CA ASP A 100 -28.05 28.23 -2.59
C ASP A 100 -27.56 27.14 -3.58
N ARG A 101 -26.34 27.31 -4.12
CA ARG A 101 -25.65 26.26 -4.87
C ARG A 101 -24.88 25.41 -3.88
N ALA A 102 -25.08 24.10 -3.96
CA ALA A 102 -24.40 23.15 -3.10
C ALA A 102 -22.88 23.28 -3.26
N ARG A 103 -22.22 23.69 -2.17
CA ARG A 103 -20.80 24.00 -2.14
C ARG A 103 -20.00 22.73 -1.85
N THR A 104 -20.06 21.74 -2.73
CA THR A 104 -19.33 20.47 -2.52
C THR A 104 -17.90 20.57 -3.05
N GLY A 105 -16.96 19.91 -2.38
CA GLY A 105 -15.60 19.74 -2.86
C GLY A 105 -15.43 18.45 -3.65
N GLN A 106 -14.60 18.45 -4.69
CA GLN A 106 -14.26 17.31 -5.54
C GLN A 106 -12.87 16.77 -5.24
N ILE A 107 -12.69 15.45 -5.22
CA ILE A 107 -11.40 14.81 -4.99
C ILE A 107 -10.85 14.30 -6.32
N LYS A 108 -9.59 14.64 -6.60
CA LYS A 108 -8.80 14.03 -7.67
C LYS A 108 -7.78 13.08 -7.02
N LEU A 109 -7.80 11.82 -7.42
CA LEU A 109 -6.90 10.79 -6.93
C LEU A 109 -5.59 10.81 -7.71
N SER A 110 -4.53 10.31 -7.08
CA SER A 110 -3.28 9.94 -7.75
C SER A 110 -3.38 8.57 -8.47
N VAL A 111 -4.40 7.78 -8.10
CA VAL A 111 -4.73 6.50 -8.73
C VAL A 111 -5.16 6.72 -10.17
N ARG A 112 -4.62 5.92 -11.09
CA ARG A 112 -5.01 5.91 -12.51
C ARG A 112 -5.98 4.76 -12.80
N HIS A 113 -6.96 5.01 -13.65
CA HIS A 113 -7.94 3.99 -14.04
C HIS A 113 -7.30 2.84 -14.80
N ASP A 114 -6.42 3.16 -15.75
CA ASP A 114 -5.70 2.17 -16.55
C ASP A 114 -4.83 1.23 -15.68
N VAL A 115 -4.07 1.76 -14.72
CA VAL A 115 -3.23 0.97 -13.81
C VAL A 115 -4.08 0.15 -12.82
N GLN A 116 -5.17 0.71 -12.30
CA GLN A 116 -6.08 -0.01 -11.40
C GLN A 116 -6.73 -1.22 -12.09
N LEU A 117 -7.13 -1.08 -13.37
CA LEU A 117 -7.66 -2.19 -14.16
C LEU A 117 -6.63 -3.30 -14.38
N VAL A 118 -5.37 -2.92 -14.63
CA VAL A 118 -4.25 -3.87 -14.74
C VAL A 118 -4.07 -4.63 -13.42
N ALA A 119 -4.02 -3.94 -12.29
CA ALA A 119 -3.87 -4.56 -10.98
C ALA A 119 -5.02 -5.56 -10.67
N ARG A 120 -6.27 -5.15 -10.94
CA ARG A 120 -7.44 -6.04 -10.81
C ARG A 120 -7.32 -7.27 -11.71
N ALA A 121 -7.00 -7.07 -12.98
CA ALA A 121 -6.92 -8.16 -13.95
C ALA A 121 -5.79 -9.14 -13.61
N ALA A 122 -4.66 -8.62 -13.14
CA ALA A 122 -3.52 -9.44 -12.75
C ALA A 122 -3.81 -10.29 -11.51
N LEU A 123 -4.55 -9.78 -10.51
CA LEU A 123 -4.94 -10.53 -9.30
C LEU A 123 -6.23 -11.35 -9.46
N ALA A 124 -6.82 -11.44 -10.65
CA ALA A 124 -8.08 -12.14 -10.84
C ALA A 124 -7.98 -13.62 -10.41
N GLY A 125 -8.91 -14.06 -9.56
CA GLY A 125 -8.93 -15.42 -9.02
C GLY A 125 -8.02 -15.65 -7.81
N HIS A 126 -7.35 -14.62 -7.29
CA HIS A 126 -6.49 -14.72 -6.12
C HIS A 126 -6.92 -13.75 -5.02
N GLN A 127 -6.86 -14.22 -3.77
CA GLN A 127 -7.01 -13.39 -2.58
C GLN A 127 -5.69 -12.69 -2.27
N GLY A 128 -5.76 -11.41 -1.89
CA GLY A 128 -4.57 -10.61 -1.60
C GLY A 128 -4.69 -9.16 -2.01
N ALA A 129 -3.56 -8.53 -2.30
CA ALA A 129 -3.51 -7.11 -2.65
C ALA A 129 -2.32 -6.78 -3.56
N ALA A 130 -2.47 -5.70 -4.33
CA ALA A 130 -1.39 -5.10 -5.12
C ALA A 130 -1.37 -3.60 -4.92
N VAL A 131 -0.17 -3.07 -4.67
CA VAL A 131 0.10 -1.64 -4.54
C VAL A 131 1.16 -1.25 -5.54
N VAL A 132 0.89 -0.20 -6.32
CA VAL A 132 1.84 0.43 -7.24
C VAL A 132 2.02 1.87 -6.79
N ILE A 133 3.23 2.25 -6.43
CA ILE A 133 3.57 3.60 -5.96
C ILE A 133 4.71 4.18 -6.80
N ASN A 134 4.65 5.47 -7.10
CA ASN A 134 5.74 6.19 -7.73
C ASN A 134 6.77 6.62 -6.65
N PRO A 135 8.03 6.16 -6.74
CA PRO A 135 9.06 6.45 -5.74
C PRO A 135 9.37 7.94 -5.57
N ALA A 136 9.33 8.72 -6.66
CA ALA A 136 9.79 10.11 -6.67
C ALA A 136 8.83 11.07 -5.96
N ASN A 137 7.53 10.79 -5.98
CA ASN A 137 6.51 11.68 -5.41
C ASN A 137 5.61 11.01 -4.35
N GLY A 138 5.66 9.69 -4.18
CA GLY A 138 4.79 8.96 -3.25
C GLY A 138 3.35 8.76 -3.75
N ALA A 139 3.06 9.07 -5.02
CA ALA A 139 1.74 8.89 -5.60
C ALA A 139 1.41 7.40 -5.72
N VAL A 140 0.32 6.94 -5.11
CA VAL A 140 -0.20 5.59 -5.29
C VAL A 140 -0.98 5.53 -6.61
N LEU A 141 -0.40 4.87 -7.61
CA LEU A 141 -0.97 4.76 -8.96
C LEU A 141 -2.05 3.69 -9.04
N ALA A 142 -1.97 2.65 -8.21
CA ALA A 142 -3.03 1.68 -8.01
C ALA A 142 -2.93 1.04 -6.62
N MET A 143 -4.09 0.69 -6.09
CA MET A 143 -4.26 -0.03 -4.83
C MET A 143 -5.46 -0.96 -4.97
N TRP A 144 -5.17 -2.24 -5.18
CA TRP A 144 -6.17 -3.28 -5.37
C TRP A 144 -6.17 -4.24 -4.19
N SER A 145 -7.36 -4.65 -3.75
CA SER A 145 -7.58 -5.61 -2.67
C SER A 145 -8.67 -6.61 -3.09
N ALA A 146 -8.45 -7.89 -2.81
CA ALA A 146 -9.36 -8.98 -3.10
C ALA A 146 -9.45 -9.94 -1.91
N PRO A 147 -10.65 -10.45 -1.56
CA PRO A 147 -11.96 -10.14 -2.14
C PRO A 147 -12.43 -8.69 -1.91
N HIS A 148 -13.51 -8.32 -2.60
CA HIS A 148 -14.04 -6.96 -2.67
C HIS A 148 -15.57 -6.95 -2.55
N PHE A 149 -16.13 -5.76 -2.32
CA PHE A 149 -17.58 -5.52 -2.28
C PHE A 149 -17.98 -4.47 -3.32
N ASN A 150 -19.27 -4.33 -3.61
CA ASN A 150 -19.79 -3.26 -4.46
C ASN A 150 -20.42 -2.15 -3.59
N PRO A 151 -19.83 -0.94 -3.51
CA PRO A 151 -20.31 0.14 -2.65
C PRO A 151 -21.75 0.61 -2.94
N ASN A 152 -22.25 0.38 -4.15
CA ASN A 152 -23.63 0.74 -4.53
C ASN A 152 -24.67 -0.02 -3.69
N HIS A 153 -24.36 -1.23 -3.24
CA HIS A 153 -25.22 -2.03 -2.37
C HIS A 153 -25.36 -1.42 -0.98
N LEU A 154 -24.29 -0.80 -0.48
CA LEU A 154 -24.28 -0.15 0.83
C LEU A 154 -24.78 1.30 0.79
N SER A 155 -24.85 1.87 -0.41
CA SER A 155 -25.27 3.25 -0.69
C SER A 155 -26.62 3.33 -1.39
N SER A 156 -27.49 2.33 -1.23
CA SER A 156 -28.85 2.29 -1.78
C SER A 156 -29.88 3.02 -0.89
N HIS A 157 -31.00 3.46 -1.48
CA HIS A 157 -32.17 3.94 -0.72
C HIS A 157 -33.00 2.81 -0.10
N ASP A 158 -32.81 1.56 -0.55
CA ASP A 158 -33.43 0.39 0.07
C ASP A 158 -32.66 0.01 1.33
N LEU A 159 -33.07 0.58 2.46
CA LEU A 159 -32.39 0.41 3.75
C LEU A 159 -32.45 -1.04 4.27
N VAL A 160 -33.49 -1.80 3.90
CA VAL A 160 -33.59 -3.21 4.30
C VAL A 160 -32.51 -4.02 3.59
N SER A 161 -32.39 -3.84 2.27
CA SER A 161 -31.36 -4.53 1.48
C SER A 161 -29.95 -4.10 1.89
N VAL A 162 -29.73 -2.81 2.20
CA VAL A 162 -28.44 -2.30 2.71
C VAL A 162 -28.03 -3.00 4.00
N ALA A 163 -28.97 -3.17 4.94
CA ALA A 163 -28.69 -3.82 6.22
C ALA A 163 -28.32 -5.30 6.04
N ASP A 164 -29.05 -6.02 5.19
CA ASP A 164 -28.78 -7.43 4.87
C ASP A 164 -27.42 -7.59 4.18
N ASP A 165 -27.12 -6.77 3.17
CA ASP A 165 -25.84 -6.78 2.45
C ASP A 165 -24.67 -6.47 3.39
N PHE A 166 -24.82 -5.49 4.30
CA PHE A 166 -23.77 -5.15 5.26
C PHE A 166 -23.51 -6.28 6.26
N VAL A 167 -24.56 -6.94 6.76
CA VAL A 167 -24.44 -8.11 7.65
C VAL A 167 -23.72 -9.25 6.92
N ALA A 168 -24.12 -9.55 5.68
CA ALA A 168 -23.48 -10.57 4.87
C ALA A 168 -21.97 -10.30 4.71
N LEU A 169 -21.60 -9.11 4.24
CA LEU A 169 -20.21 -8.69 4.03
C LEU A 169 -19.37 -8.71 5.31
N LYS A 170 -19.97 -8.35 6.46
CA LYS A 170 -19.28 -8.35 7.75
C LYS A 170 -19.10 -9.76 8.32
N SER A 171 -20.03 -10.66 8.04
CA SER A 171 -20.00 -12.05 8.51
C SER A 171 -19.19 -13.00 7.63
N ASP A 172 -18.85 -12.55 6.42
CA ASP A 172 -18.06 -13.31 5.45
C ASP A 172 -16.65 -13.59 6.00
N ALA A 173 -16.28 -14.87 6.00
CA ALA A 173 -14.98 -15.33 6.50
C ALA A 173 -13.80 -14.84 5.66
N GLU A 174 -14.02 -14.54 4.37
CA GLU A 174 -12.99 -13.99 3.50
C GLU A 174 -12.83 -12.47 3.69
N GLY A 175 -13.66 -11.82 4.52
CA GLY A 175 -13.50 -10.42 4.92
C GLY A 175 -13.42 -9.41 3.75
N PRO A 176 -14.42 -9.34 2.84
CA PRO A 176 -14.41 -8.47 1.67
C PRO A 176 -14.39 -6.96 1.99
N LEU A 177 -14.81 -6.55 3.19
CA LEU A 177 -14.74 -5.15 3.64
C LEU A 177 -13.31 -4.69 4.00
N VAL A 178 -12.38 -5.63 4.22
CA VAL A 178 -11.01 -5.32 4.61
C VAL A 178 -10.22 -4.87 3.39
N ASN A 179 -9.63 -3.68 3.47
CA ASN A 179 -8.61 -3.27 2.51
C ASN A 179 -7.29 -3.97 2.84
N ARG A 180 -6.98 -5.06 2.15
CA ARG A 180 -5.75 -5.82 2.41
C ARG A 180 -4.50 -5.04 2.05
N ALA A 181 -4.60 -4.06 1.16
CA ALA A 181 -3.45 -3.27 0.74
C ALA A 181 -2.84 -2.44 1.89
N ASP A 182 -3.64 -1.98 2.85
CA ASP A 182 -3.19 -1.15 3.96
C ASP A 182 -3.36 -1.81 5.34
N ALA A 183 -4.33 -2.70 5.51
CA ALA A 183 -4.68 -3.28 6.80
C ALA A 183 -4.21 -4.72 6.99
N GLN A 184 -3.96 -5.49 5.92
CA GLN A 184 -3.51 -6.87 6.06
C GLN A 184 -2.02 -6.90 6.40
N LEU A 185 -1.71 -7.35 7.61
CA LEU A 185 -0.33 -7.54 8.04
C LEU A 185 0.11 -8.98 7.81
N ALA A 186 1.04 -9.17 6.89
CA ALA A 186 1.62 -10.46 6.58
C ALA A 186 3.13 -10.46 6.85
N GLU A 187 3.69 -11.64 7.17
CA GLU A 187 5.13 -11.75 7.40
C GLU A 187 5.89 -11.42 6.13
N VAL A 188 6.81 -10.47 6.24
CA VAL A 188 7.54 -9.96 5.07
C VAL A 188 8.74 -10.83 4.69
N ASN A 189 9.17 -11.71 5.59
CA ASN A 189 10.27 -12.65 5.37
C ASN A 189 11.50 -11.92 4.78
N ALA A 190 12.11 -12.43 3.71
CA ALA A 190 13.34 -11.84 3.21
C ALA A 190 13.21 -10.42 2.63
N ILE A 191 12.01 -9.87 2.46
CA ILE A 191 11.87 -8.45 2.12
C ILE A 191 12.55 -7.59 3.21
N PHE A 192 12.50 -8.00 4.48
CA PHE A 192 13.18 -7.29 5.57
C PHE A 192 14.71 -7.32 5.46
N THR A 193 15.28 -8.22 4.67
CA THR A 193 16.74 -8.24 4.44
C THR A 193 17.22 -6.97 3.75
N LEU A 194 16.35 -6.23 3.05
CA LEU A 194 16.65 -4.87 2.57
C LEU A 194 16.97 -3.91 3.71
N VAL A 195 16.17 -3.92 4.77
CA VAL A 195 16.38 -3.09 5.97
C VAL A 195 17.65 -3.53 6.70
N THR A 196 17.88 -4.84 6.77
CA THR A 196 19.09 -5.42 7.37
C THR A 196 20.35 -5.03 6.61
N ALA A 197 20.33 -5.15 5.28
CA ALA A 197 21.43 -4.75 4.40
C ALA A 197 21.68 -3.24 4.48
N ALA A 198 20.61 -2.43 4.42
CA ALA A 198 20.70 -0.99 4.67
C ALA A 198 21.41 -0.69 6.00
N THR A 199 20.97 -1.32 7.09
CA THR A 199 21.59 -1.15 8.41
C THR A 199 23.08 -1.48 8.37
N ALA A 200 23.42 -2.64 7.79
CA ALA A 200 24.80 -3.11 7.73
C ALA A 200 25.70 -2.17 6.94
N ILE A 201 25.24 -1.65 5.80
CA ILE A 201 25.99 -0.67 5.00
C ILE A 201 26.19 0.62 5.79
N GLU A 202 25.11 1.18 6.37
CA GLU A 202 25.15 2.46 7.09
C GLU A 202 26.06 2.42 8.33
N VAL A 203 26.23 1.27 8.97
CA VAL A 203 27.13 1.09 10.13
C VAL A 203 28.52 0.56 9.77
N GLY A 204 28.87 0.49 8.48
CA GLY A 204 30.20 0.10 8.01
C GLY A 204 30.48 -1.41 8.04
N LEU A 205 29.44 -2.24 7.96
CA LEU A 205 29.52 -3.70 7.86
C LEU A 205 29.25 -4.22 6.44
N SER A 206 29.46 -3.39 5.41
CA SER A 206 29.24 -3.76 4.00
C SER A 206 30.08 -4.96 3.55
N ASP A 207 31.29 -5.08 4.09
CA ASP A 207 32.27 -6.09 3.69
C ASP A 207 32.20 -7.35 4.57
N PHE A 208 31.20 -7.44 5.45
CA PHE A 208 31.03 -8.59 6.32
C PHE A 208 30.66 -9.84 5.50
N VAL A 209 31.45 -10.90 5.67
CA VAL A 209 31.19 -12.22 5.08
C VAL A 209 30.62 -13.13 6.14
N ALA A 210 29.37 -13.55 5.98
CA ALA A 210 28.74 -14.50 6.87
C ALA A 210 29.34 -15.91 6.67
N PRO A 211 29.67 -16.64 7.74
CA PRO A 211 30.17 -18.00 7.64
C PRO A 211 29.11 -18.92 7.03
N GLN A 212 29.57 -19.96 6.33
CA GLN A 212 28.67 -20.98 5.81
C GLN A 212 28.07 -21.81 6.95
N SER A 213 26.76 -21.83 7.07
CA SER A 213 26.04 -22.60 8.08
C SER A 213 24.58 -22.84 7.67
N ASP A 214 24.01 -23.97 8.08
CA ASP A 214 22.58 -24.28 7.97
C ASP A 214 21.78 -23.92 9.23
N THR A 215 22.47 -23.54 10.32
CA THR A 215 21.88 -23.15 11.61
C THR A 215 22.59 -21.96 12.27
N VAL A 216 21.89 -21.18 13.08
CA VAL A 216 22.50 -20.20 13.99
C VAL A 216 22.48 -20.77 15.42
N PRO A 217 23.64 -21.15 16.00
CA PRO A 217 23.70 -21.67 17.36
C PRO A 217 23.02 -20.68 18.32
N THR A 218 22.22 -21.20 19.26
CA THR A 218 21.46 -20.45 20.30
C THR A 218 20.17 -19.75 19.87
N GLN A 219 19.78 -19.71 18.58
CA GLN A 219 18.60 -18.95 18.13
C GLN A 219 17.49 -19.77 17.47
N ALA A 220 17.61 -21.10 17.36
CA ALA A 220 16.64 -21.96 16.65
C ALA A 220 16.31 -21.52 15.20
N ILE A 221 17.17 -20.72 14.57
CA ILE A 221 17.05 -20.28 13.18
C ILE A 221 17.79 -21.27 12.29
N LYS A 222 17.09 -21.79 11.27
CA LYS A 222 17.63 -22.72 10.27
C LYS A 222 17.27 -22.31 8.85
N ASN A 223 18.11 -22.67 7.90
CA ASN A 223 17.77 -22.59 6.48
C ASN A 223 16.75 -23.65 6.10
N ASP A 224 15.99 -23.37 5.05
CA ASP A 224 15.10 -24.36 4.46
C ASP A 224 15.88 -25.55 3.89
N GLY A 225 15.29 -26.75 3.98
CA GLY A 225 15.91 -28.00 3.54
C GLY A 225 17.26 -28.37 4.20
N ASN A 226 17.66 -27.69 5.28
CA ASN A 226 19.01 -27.77 5.88
C ASN A 226 20.15 -27.44 4.90
N ILE A 227 19.90 -26.53 3.95
CA ILE A 227 20.92 -26.09 2.99
C ILE A 227 21.96 -25.23 3.71
N THR A 228 23.24 -25.53 3.50
CA THR A 228 24.35 -24.71 3.99
C THR A 228 24.61 -23.55 3.02
N CYS A 229 24.58 -22.32 3.52
CA CYS A 229 24.89 -21.11 2.76
C CYS A 229 25.61 -20.07 3.64
N GLY A 230 26.23 -19.08 3.00
CA GLY A 230 27.01 -18.01 3.60
C GLY A 230 27.59 -17.12 2.49
N GLY A 231 28.40 -16.14 2.85
CA GLY A 231 29.01 -15.21 1.87
C GLY A 231 28.78 -13.74 2.20
N ASP A 232 29.09 -12.88 1.24
CA ASP A 232 28.80 -11.46 1.29
C ASP A 232 27.29 -11.18 1.12
N MET A 233 26.85 -9.95 1.40
CA MET A 233 25.43 -9.59 1.35
C MET A 233 24.78 -9.90 -0.01
N ALA A 234 25.49 -9.70 -1.13
CA ALA A 234 24.98 -10.02 -2.46
C ALA A 234 24.69 -11.53 -2.59
N SER A 235 25.64 -12.38 -2.17
CA SER A 235 25.47 -13.84 -2.16
C SER A 235 24.33 -14.27 -1.24
N LEU A 236 24.21 -13.67 -0.05
CA LEU A 236 23.14 -13.97 0.90
C LEU A 236 21.75 -13.59 0.36
N PHE A 237 21.68 -12.51 -0.40
CA PHE A 237 20.45 -12.03 -1.04
C PHE A 237 20.01 -12.99 -2.15
N ILE A 238 20.93 -13.37 -3.05
CA ILE A 238 20.69 -14.30 -4.16
C ILE A 238 20.28 -15.70 -3.66
N THR A 239 20.93 -16.18 -2.60
CA THR A 239 20.72 -17.54 -2.06
C THR A 239 19.62 -17.61 -1.00
N TYR A 240 18.95 -16.50 -0.71
CA TYR A 240 17.91 -16.42 0.33
C TYR A 240 18.40 -16.95 1.71
N CYS A 241 19.66 -16.64 2.04
CA CYS A 241 20.38 -17.32 3.13
C CYS A 241 19.99 -16.81 4.51
N ARG A 242 18.94 -17.40 5.10
CA ARG A 242 18.39 -17.01 6.40
C ARG A 242 19.42 -16.97 7.52
N THR A 243 20.27 -17.99 7.62
CA THR A 243 21.31 -18.06 8.66
C THR A 243 22.38 -16.99 8.51
N GLY A 244 22.72 -16.61 7.27
CA GLY A 244 23.64 -15.51 7.00
C GLY A 244 23.07 -14.17 7.45
N TRP A 245 21.82 -13.87 7.09
CA TRP A 245 21.12 -12.66 7.55
C TRP A 245 20.96 -12.61 9.07
N ALA A 246 20.62 -13.74 9.70
CA ALA A 246 20.58 -13.84 11.15
C ALA A 246 21.97 -13.61 11.80
N THR A 247 23.05 -14.05 11.15
CA THR A 247 24.42 -13.81 11.63
C THR A 247 24.82 -12.34 11.49
N ILE A 248 24.38 -11.65 10.43
CA ILE A 248 24.49 -10.19 10.33
C ILE A 248 23.70 -9.54 11.49
N GLY A 249 22.50 -10.03 11.79
CA GLY A 249 21.68 -9.57 12.93
C GLY A 249 22.39 -9.65 14.28
N LEU A 250 23.19 -10.71 14.52
CA LEU A 250 24.02 -10.83 15.73
C LEU A 250 25.07 -9.72 15.81
N LYS A 251 25.62 -9.27 14.68
CA LYS A 251 26.62 -8.19 14.62
C LYS A 251 25.98 -6.81 14.75
N LEU A 252 24.82 -6.61 14.12
CA LEU A 252 24.09 -5.34 14.16
C LEU A 252 23.53 -5.05 15.55
N GLY A 253 22.95 -6.07 16.20
CA GLY A 253 22.20 -5.89 17.43
C GLY A 253 20.87 -5.15 17.22
N GLY A 254 19.99 -5.24 18.22
CA GLY A 254 18.62 -4.74 18.11
C GLY A 254 18.51 -3.22 18.02
N ALA A 255 19.47 -2.48 18.59
CA ALA A 255 19.46 -1.03 18.59
C ALA A 255 19.63 -0.45 17.17
N ASN A 256 20.58 -0.97 16.39
CA ASN A 256 20.83 -0.51 15.02
C ASN A 256 19.66 -0.86 14.10
N LEU A 257 19.14 -2.09 14.20
CA LEU A 257 17.97 -2.51 13.43
C LEU A 257 16.74 -1.67 13.75
N ARG A 258 16.49 -1.38 15.05
CA ARG A 258 15.38 -0.52 15.46
C ARG A 258 15.53 0.90 14.91
N ALA A 259 16.71 1.50 15.07
CA ALA A 259 16.95 2.87 14.63
C ALA A 259 16.73 3.06 13.12
N ILE A 260 17.19 2.12 12.28
CA ILE A 260 16.91 2.21 10.84
C ILE A 260 15.43 1.94 10.53
N SER A 261 14.79 1.03 11.26
CA SER A 261 13.39 0.65 11.00
C SER A 261 12.44 1.81 11.36
N GLU A 262 12.74 2.55 12.43
CA GLU A 262 12.09 3.81 12.78
C GLU A 262 12.24 4.85 11.65
N ARG A 263 13.46 4.99 11.09
CA ARG A 263 13.70 5.88 9.93
C ARG A 263 12.96 5.43 8.68
N PHE A 264 12.75 4.12 8.47
CA PHE A 264 11.89 3.61 7.39
C PHE A 264 10.38 3.75 7.71
N GLY A 265 10.01 4.03 8.95
CA GLY A 265 8.62 4.22 9.36
C GLY A 265 7.89 2.91 9.63
N LEU A 266 8.65 1.87 10.00
CA LEU A 266 8.13 0.50 10.20
C LEU A 266 7.65 0.26 11.64
N THR A 267 7.85 1.23 12.53
CA THR A 267 7.52 1.15 13.96
C THR A 267 6.50 2.19 14.42
N GLU A 268 6.19 3.16 13.55
CA GLU A 268 5.29 4.27 13.85
C GLU A 268 4.01 4.16 13.01
N SER A 269 2.91 4.63 13.58
CA SER A 269 1.64 4.81 12.87
C SER A 269 1.75 6.01 11.93
N ILE A 270 1.83 5.76 10.62
CA ILE A 270 1.88 6.83 9.63
C ILE A 270 0.45 7.17 9.21
N SER A 271 -0.01 8.39 9.49
CA SER A 271 -1.29 8.86 8.97
C SER A 271 -1.23 8.92 7.45
N THR A 272 -2.21 8.30 6.80
CA THR A 272 -2.45 8.42 5.36
C THR A 272 -3.57 9.41 5.11
N ASP A 273 -3.75 9.76 3.84
CA ASP A 273 -4.94 10.42 3.33
C ASP A 273 -6.14 9.46 3.11
N LEU A 274 -5.97 8.15 3.27
CA LEU A 274 -7.10 7.20 3.35
C LEU A 274 -7.90 7.34 4.66
N GLY A 275 -7.42 8.13 5.62
CA GLY A 275 -8.03 8.30 6.94
C GLY A 275 -7.79 7.13 7.88
N ASN A 276 -6.87 6.24 7.52
CA ASN A 276 -6.31 5.24 8.41
C ASN A 276 -4.87 5.60 8.82
N GLN A 277 -4.36 4.82 9.76
CA GLN A 277 -2.95 4.82 10.11
C GLN A 277 -2.33 3.55 9.55
N LEU A 278 -1.21 3.70 8.87
CA LEU A 278 -0.37 2.59 8.48
C LEU A 278 0.44 2.16 9.70
N ASP A 279 -0.07 1.16 10.41
CA ASP A 279 0.57 0.59 11.58
C ASP A 279 1.58 -0.49 11.17
N GLY A 280 2.87 -0.17 11.23
CA GLY A 280 3.93 -1.16 11.06
C GLY A 280 4.09 -1.98 12.33
N LEU A 281 4.07 -3.31 12.23
CA LEU A 281 4.23 -4.19 13.38
C LEU A 281 5.59 -4.91 13.33
N LEU A 282 6.60 -4.25 13.92
CA LEU A 282 7.75 -4.94 14.51
C LEU A 282 7.34 -5.56 15.87
N GLN A 283 6.39 -6.49 15.86
CA GLN A 283 6.02 -7.26 17.04
C GLN A 283 5.90 -8.75 16.70
N SER A 284 6.51 -9.61 17.51
CA SER A 284 6.07 -10.99 17.63
C SER A 284 5.62 -11.25 19.07
N GLY A 285 4.32 -11.36 19.31
CA GLY A 285 3.78 -11.87 20.59
C GLY A 285 4.29 -11.18 21.87
N GLU A 286 4.27 -11.91 22.97
CA GLU A 286 4.57 -11.44 24.33
C GLU A 286 6.08 -11.24 24.61
N GLU A 287 6.97 -11.72 23.73
CA GLU A 287 8.43 -11.67 23.91
C GLU A 287 9.11 -10.82 22.81
N PRO A 288 10.09 -9.96 23.14
CA PRO A 288 10.80 -9.16 22.14
C PRO A 288 11.53 -10.04 21.11
N LEU A 289 11.31 -9.79 19.82
CA LEU A 289 12.08 -10.45 18.76
C LEU A 289 13.57 -10.18 18.94
N SER A 290 14.38 -11.24 18.91
CA SER A 290 15.84 -11.09 18.95
C SER A 290 16.34 -10.51 17.61
N ALA A 291 17.42 -9.73 17.66
CA ALA A 291 18.01 -9.11 16.47
C ALA A 291 18.29 -10.10 15.31
N PRO A 292 18.74 -11.35 15.55
CA PRO A 292 18.87 -12.36 14.50
C PRO A 292 17.57 -12.73 13.81
N HIS A 293 16.45 -12.84 14.54
CA HIS A 293 15.14 -13.15 13.95
C HIS A 293 14.66 -11.99 13.08
N VAL A 294 14.72 -10.77 13.62
CA VAL A 294 14.34 -9.55 12.87
C VAL A 294 15.20 -9.40 11.62
N ALA A 295 16.53 -9.54 11.73
CA ALA A 295 17.43 -9.42 10.60
C ALA A 295 17.16 -10.43 9.47
N ALA A 296 16.71 -11.63 9.85
CA ALA A 296 16.28 -12.67 8.91
C ALA A 296 14.82 -12.51 8.43
N GLY A 297 14.12 -11.45 8.86
CA GLY A 297 12.72 -11.16 8.50
C GLY A 297 11.68 -12.03 9.19
N ILE A 298 12.06 -12.74 10.26
CA ILE A 298 11.18 -13.65 11.00
C ILE A 298 10.36 -12.86 12.02
N GLY A 299 9.05 -13.05 12.01
CA GLY A 299 8.12 -12.39 12.93
C GLY A 299 7.88 -10.91 12.64
N VAL A 300 8.40 -10.36 11.54
CA VAL A 300 8.13 -8.99 11.10
C VAL A 300 6.94 -8.99 10.16
N LYS A 301 5.91 -8.20 10.46
CA LYS A 301 4.69 -8.10 9.66
C LYS A 301 4.45 -6.66 9.19
N LEU A 302 4.17 -6.50 7.90
CA LEU A 302 3.87 -5.21 7.29
C LEU A 302 2.69 -5.36 6.31
N SER A 303 2.02 -4.24 6.03
CA SER A 303 1.03 -4.19 4.96
C SER A 303 1.70 -4.08 3.58
N PRO A 304 1.00 -4.44 2.49
CA PRO A 304 1.47 -4.21 1.14
C PRO A 304 1.85 -2.75 0.86
N LEU A 305 1.09 -1.79 1.40
CA LEU A 305 1.41 -0.36 1.28
C LEU A 305 2.69 0.01 2.03
N HIS A 306 2.94 -0.53 3.23
CA HIS A 306 4.23 -0.34 3.91
C HIS A 306 5.40 -0.92 3.11
N VAL A 307 5.23 -2.11 2.55
CA VAL A 307 6.26 -2.78 1.76
C VAL A 307 6.56 -1.97 0.48
N ALA A 308 5.52 -1.51 -0.23
CA ALA A 308 5.67 -0.65 -1.39
C ALA A 308 6.36 0.67 -1.03
N HIS A 309 6.02 1.28 0.11
CA HIS A 309 6.63 2.53 0.59
C HIS A 309 8.10 2.36 1.03
N LEU A 310 8.44 1.25 1.66
CA LEU A 310 9.83 0.86 1.94
C LEU A 310 10.62 0.76 0.64
N LEU A 311 10.07 0.05 -0.34
CA LEU A 311 10.73 -0.14 -1.62
C LEU A 311 10.83 1.17 -2.40
N ALA A 312 9.81 2.03 -2.36
CA ALA A 312 9.83 3.38 -2.90
C ALA A 312 10.96 4.23 -2.30
N THR A 313 11.19 4.11 -0.99
CA THR A 313 12.31 4.80 -0.32
C THR A 313 13.66 4.34 -0.86
N VAL A 314 13.84 3.03 -1.10
CA VAL A 314 15.05 2.49 -1.75
C VAL A 314 15.15 2.95 -3.20
N GLY A 315 14.02 3.03 -3.91
CA GLY A 315 13.91 3.50 -5.29
C GLY A 315 14.25 4.98 -5.47
N ASN A 316 13.98 5.79 -4.43
CA ASN A 316 14.14 7.24 -4.42
C ASN A 316 15.41 7.69 -3.68
N ASP A 317 16.52 7.00 -3.91
CA ASP A 317 17.84 7.32 -3.36
C ASP A 317 17.87 7.48 -1.83
N GLY A 318 17.02 6.72 -1.14
CA GLY A 318 16.92 6.73 0.32
C GLY A 318 16.03 7.84 0.89
N GLN A 319 15.38 8.64 0.06
CA GLN A 319 14.41 9.65 0.51
C GLN A 319 13.02 9.05 0.67
N ARG A 320 12.47 9.16 1.87
CA ARG A 320 11.13 8.66 2.19
C ARG A 320 10.10 9.74 1.89
N ILE A 321 9.29 9.55 0.87
CA ILE A 321 8.20 10.48 0.51
C ILE A 321 6.88 9.91 1.03
N ARG A 322 6.06 10.75 1.69
CA ARG A 322 4.77 10.32 2.22
C ARG A 322 3.90 9.75 1.09
N PRO A 323 3.39 8.51 1.21
CA PRO A 323 2.46 7.96 0.24
C PRO A 323 1.12 8.72 0.29
N HIS A 324 0.50 8.92 -0.87
CA HIS A 324 -0.80 9.58 -1.00
C HIS A 324 -1.63 8.98 -2.13
N VAL A 325 -2.94 8.80 -1.89
CA VAL A 325 -3.94 8.39 -2.89
C VAL A 325 -4.74 9.58 -3.43
N VAL A 326 -4.76 10.70 -2.72
CA VAL A 326 -5.39 11.97 -3.10
C VAL A 326 -4.31 12.90 -3.65
N ASP A 327 -4.47 13.32 -4.90
CA ASP A 327 -3.58 14.28 -5.56
C ASP A 327 -4.07 15.72 -5.30
N GLN A 328 -5.38 15.95 -5.46
CA GLN A 328 -5.97 17.27 -5.27
C GLN A 328 -7.36 17.21 -4.64
N VAL A 329 -7.65 18.31 -3.96
CA VAL A 329 -8.93 18.63 -3.34
C VAL A 329 -9.36 19.94 -4.01
N GLN A 330 -10.42 19.89 -4.80
CA GLN A 330 -10.85 20.95 -5.72
C GLN A 330 -12.23 21.51 -5.36
N GLY A 331 -12.46 22.81 -5.59
CA GLY A 331 -13.78 23.40 -5.50
C GLY A 331 -14.71 22.88 -6.59
N HIS A 332 -16.01 23.17 -6.47
CA HIS A 332 -17.00 22.80 -7.49
C HIS A 332 -16.67 23.39 -8.88
N ASP A 333 -15.96 24.52 -8.94
CA ASP A 333 -15.53 25.19 -10.17
C ASP A 333 -14.22 24.63 -10.75
N GLY A 334 -13.63 23.59 -10.13
CA GLY A 334 -12.36 22.99 -10.51
C GLY A 334 -11.13 23.74 -9.97
N SER A 335 -11.31 24.81 -9.18
CA SER A 335 -10.19 25.49 -8.54
C SER A 335 -9.51 24.60 -7.50
N VAL A 336 -8.18 24.56 -7.46
CA VAL A 336 -7.46 23.75 -6.49
C VAL A 336 -7.54 24.41 -5.10
N ILE A 337 -8.14 23.72 -4.14
CA ILE A 337 -8.25 24.15 -2.73
C ILE A 337 -7.04 23.63 -1.94
N ARG A 338 -6.64 22.39 -2.19
CA ARG A 338 -5.44 21.77 -1.61
C ARG A 338 -4.79 20.86 -2.62
N ASP A 339 -3.48 20.98 -2.72
CA ASP A 339 -2.60 20.21 -3.60
C ASP A 339 -1.69 19.33 -2.73
N PHE A 340 -1.63 18.03 -3.02
CA PHE A 340 -0.84 17.06 -2.27
C PHE A 340 0.56 16.90 -2.89
N THR A 341 1.31 18.00 -2.90
CA THR A 341 2.71 18.00 -3.37
C THR A 341 3.58 17.00 -2.58
N PRO A 342 4.65 16.45 -3.19
CA PRO A 342 5.52 15.46 -2.56
C PRO A 342 6.01 15.93 -1.18
N ASN A 343 5.62 15.19 -0.13
CA ASN A 343 6.02 15.50 1.24
C ASN A 343 7.22 14.63 1.64
N ASN A 344 8.41 15.21 1.61
CA ASN A 344 9.64 14.54 2.01
C ASN A 344 9.69 14.37 3.53
N LEU A 345 9.63 13.11 3.99
CA LEU A 345 9.71 12.71 5.39
C LEU A 345 11.16 12.59 5.90
N GLY A 346 12.14 12.69 5.01
CA GLY A 346 13.57 12.75 5.34
C GLY A 346 14.42 11.69 4.61
N GLN A 347 15.74 11.80 4.82
CA GLN A 347 16.74 10.87 4.30
C GLN A 347 16.91 9.66 5.25
N VAL A 348 16.50 8.48 4.79
CA VAL A 348 16.46 7.24 5.57
C VAL A 348 17.74 6.41 5.45
N ILE A 349 18.39 6.45 4.30
CA ILE A 349 19.69 5.83 4.04
C ILE A 349 20.47 6.73 3.09
N ALA A 350 21.79 6.62 3.04
CA ALA A 350 22.58 7.36 2.07
C ALA A 350 22.20 6.97 0.62
N PRO A 351 22.32 7.88 -0.36
CA PRO A 351 22.09 7.57 -1.77
C PRO A 351 22.94 6.37 -2.27
N ASP A 352 24.19 6.25 -1.83
CA ASP A 352 25.06 5.13 -2.19
C ASP A 352 24.57 3.79 -1.61
N THR A 353 24.01 3.82 -0.39
CA THR A 353 23.34 2.66 0.21
C THR A 353 22.14 2.26 -0.63
N ALA A 354 21.28 3.22 -0.99
CA ALA A 354 20.11 2.97 -1.83
C ALA A 354 20.50 2.40 -3.21
N LEU A 355 21.52 2.95 -3.85
CA LEU A 355 22.07 2.45 -5.12
C LEU A 355 22.58 1.01 -4.99
N THR A 356 23.27 0.69 -3.89
CA THR A 356 23.75 -0.67 -3.62
C THR A 356 22.59 -1.65 -3.49
N LEU A 357 21.54 -1.29 -2.75
CA LEU A 357 20.33 -2.12 -2.62
C LEU A 357 19.60 -2.30 -3.95
N ARG A 358 19.48 -1.24 -4.78
CA ARG A 358 18.89 -1.32 -6.12
C ARG A 358 19.66 -2.31 -7.02
N ARG A 359 20.98 -2.33 -6.94
CA ARG A 359 21.82 -3.31 -7.65
C ARG A 359 21.60 -4.73 -7.15
N MET A 360 21.56 -4.94 -5.83
CA MET A 360 21.28 -6.26 -5.25
C MET A 360 19.90 -6.79 -5.69
N LEU A 361 18.89 -5.90 -5.75
CA LEU A 361 17.56 -6.23 -6.27
C LEU A 361 17.61 -6.64 -7.75
N ALA A 362 18.37 -5.92 -8.58
CA ALA A 362 18.55 -6.25 -10.00
C ALA A 362 19.25 -7.60 -10.18
N GLU A 363 20.34 -7.84 -9.46
CA GLU A 363 21.06 -9.12 -9.49
C GLU A 363 20.17 -10.29 -9.03
N ASN A 364 19.27 -10.07 -8.08
CA ASN A 364 18.34 -11.10 -7.64
C ASN A 364 17.34 -11.50 -8.74
N VAL A 365 16.96 -10.56 -9.60
CA VAL A 365 16.13 -10.84 -10.78
C VAL A 365 16.96 -11.48 -11.90
N GLU A 366 18.23 -11.13 -12.04
CA GLU A 366 19.09 -11.71 -13.07
C GLU A 366 19.43 -13.19 -12.79
N ARG A 367 19.78 -13.51 -11.55
CA ARG A 367 20.38 -14.81 -11.20
C ARG A 367 19.94 -15.40 -9.85
N GLY A 368 19.08 -14.71 -9.11
CA GLY A 368 18.57 -15.16 -7.81
C GLY A 368 17.18 -15.78 -7.89
N ASN A 369 16.42 -15.68 -6.80
CA ASN A 369 15.09 -16.28 -6.72
C ASN A 369 14.02 -15.47 -7.49
N ALA A 370 14.28 -14.21 -7.81
CA ALA A 370 13.31 -13.31 -8.43
C ALA A 370 13.35 -13.32 -9.97
N GLN A 371 13.95 -14.34 -10.59
CA GLN A 371 14.05 -14.47 -12.06
C GLN A 371 12.70 -14.41 -12.79
N GLY A 372 11.61 -14.83 -12.14
CA GLY A 372 10.26 -14.74 -12.70
C GLY A 372 9.77 -13.30 -12.96
N LEU A 373 10.45 -12.28 -12.41
CA LEU A 373 10.13 -10.86 -12.59
C LEU A 373 10.82 -10.24 -13.83
N ALA A 374 11.76 -10.95 -14.46
CA ALA A 374 12.60 -10.37 -15.52
C ALA A 374 11.79 -9.93 -16.75
N LEU A 375 12.20 -8.79 -17.34
CA LEU A 375 11.66 -8.24 -18.58
C LEU A 375 12.77 -8.07 -19.63
N LYS A 376 12.40 -8.15 -20.91
CA LYS A 376 13.37 -8.10 -22.02
C LYS A 376 14.03 -6.73 -22.22
N ASN A 377 13.29 -5.65 -22.00
CA ASN A 377 13.70 -4.29 -22.41
C ASN A 377 13.78 -3.30 -21.25
N VAL A 378 13.53 -3.77 -20.02
CA VAL A 378 13.53 -2.95 -18.82
C VAL A 378 14.26 -3.74 -17.75
N GLU A 379 15.25 -3.11 -17.12
CA GLU A 379 15.92 -3.69 -15.97
C GLU A 379 14.97 -3.61 -14.76
N VAL A 380 14.62 -4.79 -14.22
CA VAL A 380 13.74 -4.94 -13.06
C VAL A 380 14.58 -5.45 -11.90
N GLY A 381 14.39 -4.86 -10.73
CA GLY A 381 14.95 -5.36 -9.48
C GLY A 381 13.83 -5.80 -8.56
N GLY A 382 14.01 -6.88 -7.80
CA GLY A 382 12.92 -7.41 -6.99
C GLY A 382 13.29 -8.56 -6.07
N ILE A 383 12.31 -8.97 -5.27
CA ILE A 383 12.38 -10.09 -4.34
C ILE A 383 11.08 -10.88 -4.44
N LEU A 384 11.19 -12.20 -4.45
CA LEU A 384 10.09 -13.09 -4.11
C LEU A 384 10.29 -13.57 -2.67
N ALA A 385 9.24 -13.58 -1.88
CA ALA A 385 9.31 -14.03 -0.49
C ALA A 385 8.07 -14.83 -0.12
N SER A 386 8.25 -16.08 0.29
CA SER A 386 7.21 -16.96 0.77
C SER A 386 7.37 -17.23 2.27
N GLY A 387 6.24 -17.39 2.97
CA GLY A 387 6.21 -17.84 4.35
C GLY A 387 6.42 -19.36 4.47
N PHE A 388 6.97 -19.80 5.61
CA PHE A 388 7.29 -21.21 5.89
C PHE A 388 6.29 -21.86 6.86
N ALA A 389 5.16 -21.20 7.11
CA ALA A 389 4.15 -21.58 8.09
C ALA A 389 2.86 -22.08 7.43
N GLU A 390 1.93 -22.60 8.24
CA GLU A 390 0.69 -23.28 7.82
C GLU A 390 -0.29 -22.45 6.96
N GLN A 391 -0.08 -21.14 6.84
CA GLN A 391 -0.79 -20.25 5.90
C GLN A 391 0.25 -19.43 5.11
N PRO A 392 0.77 -19.95 3.97
CA PRO A 392 1.85 -19.30 3.26
C PRO A 392 1.32 -18.08 2.49
N HIS A 393 1.49 -16.90 3.07
CA HIS A 393 1.49 -15.66 2.31
C HIS A 393 2.70 -15.65 1.37
N VAL A 394 2.48 -15.22 0.12
CA VAL A 394 3.56 -15.09 -0.86
C VAL A 394 3.58 -13.68 -1.40
N TRP A 395 4.80 -13.13 -1.44
CA TRP A 395 5.08 -11.78 -1.86
C TRP A 395 5.89 -11.75 -3.14
N ALA A 396 5.63 -10.74 -3.94
CA ALA A 396 6.58 -10.21 -4.90
C ALA A 396 6.69 -8.71 -4.72
N VAL A 397 7.92 -8.21 -4.73
CA VAL A 397 8.22 -6.78 -4.74
C VAL A 397 9.13 -6.45 -5.90
N ALA A 398 8.90 -5.30 -6.55
CA ALA A 398 9.67 -4.91 -7.72
C ALA A 398 9.87 -3.39 -7.84
N LEU A 399 11.07 -3.00 -8.27
CA LEU A 399 11.42 -1.66 -8.76
C LEU A 399 11.67 -1.74 -10.26
N ALA A 400 11.09 -0.82 -11.01
CA ALA A 400 11.33 -0.72 -12.44
C ALA A 400 11.19 0.73 -12.96
N PRO A 401 12.09 1.16 -13.86
CA PRO A 401 13.42 0.61 -14.13
C PRO A 401 14.34 0.70 -12.90
N VAL A 402 15.36 -0.15 -12.75
CA VAL A 402 16.27 -0.10 -11.59
C VAL A 402 17.07 1.20 -11.50
N THR A 403 17.53 1.74 -12.63
CA THR A 403 18.40 2.92 -12.69
C THR A 403 17.68 4.22 -12.31
N GLN A 404 16.43 4.38 -12.74
CA GLN A 404 15.55 5.47 -12.38
C GLN A 404 14.15 4.90 -12.13
N PRO A 405 13.86 4.41 -10.91
CA PRO A 405 12.59 3.76 -10.63
C PRO A 405 11.40 4.69 -10.80
N GLU A 406 10.53 4.34 -11.75
CA GLU A 406 9.24 5.00 -11.95
C GLU A 406 8.15 4.34 -11.12
N LEU A 407 8.35 3.06 -10.76
CA LEU A 407 7.39 2.22 -10.06
C LEU A 407 8.10 1.42 -8.96
N ALA A 408 7.53 1.44 -7.77
CA ALA A 408 7.72 0.44 -6.73
C ALA A 408 6.41 -0.33 -6.55
N ILE A 409 6.49 -1.66 -6.56
CA ILE A 409 5.32 -2.54 -6.53
C ILE A 409 5.46 -3.51 -5.36
N ALA A 410 4.37 -3.73 -4.64
CA ALA A 410 4.22 -4.83 -3.70
C ALA A 410 2.95 -5.60 -4.00
N VAL A 411 3.07 -6.91 -4.23
CA VAL A 411 1.97 -7.84 -4.40
C VAL A 411 2.03 -8.87 -3.29
N LEU A 412 0.92 -9.05 -2.59
CA LEU A 412 0.69 -10.07 -1.57
C LEU A 412 -0.41 -11.00 -2.07
N LEU A 413 -0.17 -12.30 -2.05
CA LEU A 413 -1.20 -13.32 -2.18
C LEU A 413 -1.41 -14.02 -0.83
N GLU A 414 -2.67 -14.29 -0.49
CA GLU A 414 -3.08 -15.03 0.69
C GLU A 414 -3.59 -16.43 0.32
N GLY A 415 -3.36 -17.40 1.20
CA GLY A 415 -4.18 -18.62 1.26
C GLY A 415 -3.57 -19.90 0.66
N ASP A 416 -3.55 -20.92 1.51
CA ASP A 416 -4.12 -22.28 1.45
C ASP A 416 -4.13 -23.06 0.12
N GLU A 417 -4.56 -22.45 -1.00
CA GLU A 417 -4.55 -23.10 -2.33
C GLU A 417 -3.13 -23.17 -2.92
N LEU A 418 -2.24 -22.31 -2.41
CA LEU A 418 -0.82 -22.23 -2.73
C LEU A 418 -0.03 -23.24 -1.91
N SER A 419 -0.45 -24.52 -1.95
CA SER A 419 0.17 -25.61 -1.20
C SER A 419 1.62 -25.91 -1.61
N ASP A 420 2.02 -25.50 -2.82
CA ASP A 420 3.41 -25.50 -3.28
C ASP A 420 3.96 -24.06 -3.32
N PRO A 421 4.89 -23.71 -2.42
CA PRO A 421 5.52 -22.39 -2.37
C PRO A 421 6.18 -21.97 -3.69
N HIS A 422 6.76 -22.90 -4.45
CA HIS A 422 7.42 -22.56 -5.73
C HIS A 422 6.41 -22.23 -6.83
N ALA A 423 5.30 -22.96 -6.87
CA ALA A 423 4.20 -22.63 -7.77
C ALA A 423 3.61 -21.25 -7.41
N ALA A 424 3.48 -20.97 -6.12
CA ALA A 424 2.97 -19.71 -5.63
C ALA A 424 3.88 -18.51 -5.94
N GLU A 425 5.19 -18.69 -5.77
CA GLU A 425 6.21 -17.72 -6.19
C GLU A 425 6.14 -17.44 -7.70
N THR A 426 5.93 -18.48 -8.51
CA THR A 426 5.76 -18.35 -9.96
C THR A 426 4.51 -17.53 -10.31
N VAL A 427 3.39 -17.79 -9.62
CA VAL A 427 2.12 -17.05 -9.81
C VAL A 427 2.31 -15.58 -9.45
N VAL A 428 2.78 -15.26 -8.23
CA VAL A 428 2.92 -13.87 -7.80
C VAL A 428 3.96 -13.10 -8.64
N ALA A 429 5.01 -13.79 -9.13
CA ALA A 429 5.97 -13.20 -10.06
C ALA A 429 5.32 -12.86 -11.40
N SER A 430 4.50 -13.76 -11.96
CA SER A 430 3.78 -13.52 -13.21
C SER A 430 2.77 -12.37 -13.10
N ILE A 431 2.05 -12.29 -11.97
CA ILE A 431 1.13 -11.19 -11.65
C ILE A 431 1.90 -9.86 -11.64
N THR A 432 2.98 -9.80 -10.86
CA THR A 432 3.80 -8.59 -10.70
C THR A 432 4.44 -8.16 -12.02
N ARG A 433 4.99 -9.12 -12.77
CA ARG A 433 5.56 -8.87 -14.10
C ARG A 433 4.52 -8.30 -15.06
N SER A 434 3.29 -8.83 -15.05
CA SER A 434 2.20 -8.34 -15.90
C SER A 434 1.82 -6.90 -15.55
N ILE A 435 1.82 -6.54 -14.25
CA ILE A 435 1.61 -5.17 -13.81
C ILE A 435 2.73 -4.27 -14.34
N ILE A 436 4.00 -4.63 -14.14
CA ILE A 436 5.15 -3.82 -14.63
C ILE A 436 5.07 -3.61 -16.15
N GLU A 437 4.88 -4.70 -16.93
CA GLU A 437 4.81 -4.62 -18.39
C GLU A 437 3.69 -3.70 -18.87
N ALA A 438 2.51 -3.80 -18.25
CA ALA A 438 1.38 -3.00 -18.65
C ALA A 438 1.60 -1.53 -18.26
N VAL A 439 2.03 -1.25 -17.03
CA VAL A 439 2.22 0.13 -16.55
C VAL A 439 3.29 0.87 -17.35
N LEU A 440 4.43 0.23 -17.64
CA LEU A 440 5.50 0.86 -18.42
C LEU A 440 5.16 1.06 -19.91
N ARG A 441 4.08 0.47 -20.41
CA ARG A 441 3.56 0.73 -21.76
C ARG A 441 2.53 1.85 -21.80
N LEU A 442 2.00 2.25 -20.65
CA LEU A 442 1.04 3.35 -20.57
C LEU A 442 1.76 4.69 -20.73
N PRO A 443 1.09 5.72 -21.27
CA PRO A 443 1.69 7.06 -21.37
C PRO A 443 2.10 7.56 -19.99
N SER A 444 3.37 7.98 -19.85
CA SER A 444 3.85 8.62 -18.63
C SER A 444 3.01 9.88 -18.35
N PRO A 445 2.67 10.17 -17.08
CA PRO A 445 1.83 11.31 -16.72
C PRO A 445 2.43 12.68 -17.07
N ASN A 446 3.72 12.75 -17.42
CA ASN A 446 4.43 14.01 -17.73
C ASN A 446 4.31 14.47 -19.20
N VAL A 447 3.40 13.93 -20.00
CA VAL A 447 3.14 14.49 -21.35
C VAL A 447 2.09 15.60 -21.26
N GLU A 448 2.39 16.65 -20.48
CA GLU A 448 1.77 17.96 -20.65
C GLU A 448 2.83 18.96 -21.14
N GLY A 449 2.83 19.13 -22.47
CA GLY A 449 3.11 20.38 -23.18
C GLY A 449 4.29 21.25 -22.75
N THR A 450 5.48 20.98 -23.30
CA THR A 450 6.32 22.08 -23.80
C THR A 450 6.09 22.19 -25.30
N GLN A 451 5.20 23.11 -25.69
CA GLN A 451 5.25 23.76 -27.00
C GLN A 451 5.76 25.19 -26.81
#